data_AF-A0A3R7KSG8-F1
#
_entry.id   AF-A0A3R7KSG8-F1
#
_cell.length_a   1.000
_cell.length_b   1.000
_cell.length_c   1.000
_cell.angle_alpha   90.00
_cell.angle_beta   90.00
_cell.angle_gamma   90.00
#
_symmetry.space_group_name_H-M   'P 1'
#
loop_
_entity.id
_entity.type
_entity.pdbx_description
1 polymer ?
#
loop_
_entity_poly.entity_id
_entity_poly.type
_entity_poly.pdbx_seq_one_letter_code
_entity_poly.pdbx_strand_id
1 'polypeptide(L)'
;IRELTACLQQRFHYKEGKLQLYAERVEVRGLSAMAQAESLRFKLLSNLQVRRAAMGIVRHVMECGAKGCEVTVGGKIKGQRAKSMTFRDGYMIKSGTTHKNFVDAATRHCHLRAGTIGVKVKIMLPTSMKGEDEILPDVITVIEPKEAVA
;
A
#
# COMPACT_ATOMS: atom_id res chain seq x y z
N ILE A 1 10.75 -6.20 20.70
CA ILE A 1 11.68 -5.04 20.62
C ILE A 1 13.08 -5.40 21.16
N ARG A 2 13.20 -5.98 22.36
CA ARG A 2 14.51 -6.36 22.94
C ARG A 2 15.31 -7.33 22.06
N GLU A 3 14.67 -8.39 21.53
CA GLU A 3 15.33 -9.36 20.63
C GLU A 3 15.86 -8.72 19.34
N LEU A 4 15.06 -7.87 18.68
CA LEU A 4 15.51 -7.13 17.49
C LEU A 4 16.71 -6.24 17.79
N THR A 5 16.71 -5.60 18.98
CA THR A 5 17.82 -4.76 19.43
C THR A 5 19.08 -5.62 19.61
N ALA A 6 18.97 -6.80 20.24
CA ALA A 6 20.08 -7.73 20.41
C ALA A 6 20.61 -8.27 19.07
N CYS A 7 19.73 -8.64 18.14
CA CYS A 7 20.12 -9.07 16.80
C CYS A 7 20.90 -7.99 16.04
N LEU A 8 20.46 -6.72 16.12
CA LEU A 8 21.16 -5.60 15.49
C LEU A 8 22.49 -5.30 16.18
N GLN A 9 22.54 -5.38 17.51
CA GLN A 9 23.78 -5.21 18.29
C GLN A 9 24.82 -6.26 17.91
N GLN A 10 24.43 -7.55 17.85
CA GLN A 10 25.33 -8.63 17.48
C GLN A 10 25.76 -8.55 16.02
N ARG A 11 24.84 -8.22 15.11
CA ARG A 11 25.13 -8.15 13.67
C ARG A 11 26.09 -7.03 13.29
N PHE A 12 26.02 -5.89 13.98
CA PHE A 12 26.83 -4.71 13.69
C PHE A 12 27.88 -4.41 14.77
N HIS A 13 28.04 -5.31 15.75
CA HIS A 13 29.00 -5.19 16.85
C HIS A 13 28.92 -3.86 17.62
N TYR A 14 27.71 -3.36 17.85
CA TYR A 14 27.51 -2.17 18.67
C TYR A 14 27.72 -2.49 20.15
N LYS A 15 28.34 -1.56 20.89
CA LYS A 15 28.39 -1.62 22.35
C LYS A 15 26.97 -1.58 22.94
N GLU A 16 26.78 -2.28 24.05
CA GLU A 16 25.50 -2.32 24.76
C GLU A 16 25.03 -0.89 25.09
N GLY A 17 23.74 -0.62 24.88
CA GLY A 17 23.13 0.69 25.17
C GLY A 17 23.27 1.77 24.09
N LYS A 18 24.09 1.60 23.03
CA LYS A 18 24.21 2.59 21.94
C LYS A 18 23.02 2.60 20.96
N LEU A 19 22.27 1.49 20.89
CA LEU A 19 21.15 1.32 19.96
C LEU A 19 19.83 1.31 20.74
N GLN A 20 18.91 2.17 20.34
CA GLN A 20 17.54 2.21 20.86
C GLN A 20 16.56 2.12 19.68
N LEU A 21 15.56 1.24 19.81
CA LEU A 21 14.51 1.07 18.81
C LEU A 21 13.20 1.64 19.33
N TYR A 22 12.57 2.49 18.53
CA TYR A 22 11.25 3.04 18.79
C TYR A 22 10.25 2.44 17.80
N ALA A 23 9.03 2.20 18.27
CA ALA A 23 7.94 1.71 17.45
C ALA A 23 6.85 2.77 17.41
N GLU A 24 6.59 3.29 16.22
CA GLU A 24 5.55 4.30 16.00
C GLU A 24 4.33 3.67 15.35
N ARG A 25 3.15 4.14 15.73
CA ARG A 25 1.90 3.66 15.15
C ARG A 25 1.62 4.44 13.87
N VAL A 26 1.39 3.70 12.78
CA VAL A 26 0.85 4.29 11.55
C VAL A 26 -0.58 4.77 11.80
N GLU A 27 -0.84 6.06 11.58
CA GLU A 27 -2.13 6.70 11.84
C GLU A 27 -3.27 6.02 11.06
N VAL A 28 -3.13 5.93 9.73
CA VAL A 28 -4.13 5.31 8.85
C VAL A 28 -3.56 4.07 8.16
N ARG A 29 -3.81 2.91 8.76
CA ARG A 29 -3.39 1.60 8.18
C ARG A 29 -4.02 1.31 6.81
N GLY A 30 -5.17 1.90 6.51
CA GLY A 30 -5.85 1.77 5.22
C GLY A 30 -5.06 2.35 4.05
N LEU A 31 -4.29 3.42 4.29
CA LEU A 31 -3.54 4.14 3.25
C LEU A 31 -2.15 3.56 2.98
N SER A 32 -1.65 2.67 3.85
CA SER A 32 -0.35 2.03 3.64
C SER A 32 -0.46 0.78 2.75
N ALA A 33 0.17 0.81 1.57
CA ALA A 33 0.15 -0.32 0.65
C ALA A 33 0.86 -1.56 1.24
N MET A 34 1.88 -1.35 2.08
CA MET A 34 2.61 -2.43 2.74
C MET A 34 1.73 -3.23 3.69
N ALA A 35 0.98 -2.55 4.55
CA ALA A 35 0.06 -3.18 5.50
C ALA A 35 -1.07 -3.92 4.79
N GLN A 36 -1.58 -3.36 3.68
CA GLN A 36 -2.64 -3.99 2.88
C GLN A 36 -2.14 -5.20 2.10
N ALA A 37 -0.92 -5.15 1.55
CA ALA A 37 -0.31 -6.31 0.89
C ALA A 37 -0.07 -7.47 1.88
N GLU A 38 0.32 -7.17 3.11
CA GLU A 38 0.50 -8.17 4.17
C GLU A 38 -0.85 -8.75 4.65
N SER A 39 -1.88 -7.90 4.77
CA SER A 39 -3.24 -8.33 5.05
C SER A 39 -3.81 -9.24 3.96
N LEU A 40 -3.51 -8.95 2.69
CA LEU A 40 -3.90 -9.81 1.57
C LEU A 40 -3.19 -11.16 1.62
N ARG A 41 -1.89 -11.16 1.92
CA ARG A 41 -1.13 -12.40 2.12
C ARG A 41 -1.74 -13.26 3.22
N PHE A 42 -2.08 -12.66 4.36
CA PHE A 42 -2.72 -13.38 5.47
C PHE A 42 -4.07 -14.00 5.06
N LYS A 43 -4.93 -13.23 4.38
CA LYS A 43 -6.23 -13.72 3.87
C LYS A 43 -6.09 -14.85 2.85
N LEU A 44 -5.06 -14.83 2.02
CA LEU A 44 -4.80 -15.89 1.05
C LEU A 44 -4.26 -17.16 1.72
N LEU A 45 -3.42 -17.02 2.76
CA LEU A 45 -2.94 -18.15 3.57
C LEU A 45 -4.07 -18.79 4.38
N SER A 46 -5.09 -18.02 4.79
CA SER A 46 -6.29 -18.53 5.45
C SER A 46 -7.30 -19.18 4.49
N ASN A 47 -6.87 -19.59 3.28
CA ASN A 47 -7.69 -20.22 2.24
C ASN A 47 -8.92 -19.41 1.77
N LEU A 48 -8.90 -18.07 1.92
CA LEU A 48 -9.97 -17.23 1.39
C LEU A 48 -9.85 -17.13 -0.14
N GLN A 49 -10.99 -17.16 -0.83
CA GLN A 49 -11.03 -17.01 -2.29
C GLN A 49 -10.42 -15.67 -2.73
N VAL A 50 -9.57 -15.70 -3.76
CA VAL A 50 -8.80 -14.54 -4.25
C VAL A 50 -9.67 -13.31 -4.52
N ARG A 51 -10.81 -13.49 -5.20
CA ARG A 51 -11.73 -12.39 -5.53
C ARG A 51 -12.33 -11.76 -4.27
N ARG A 52 -12.73 -12.56 -3.29
CA ARG A 52 -13.29 -12.10 -2.02
C ARG A 52 -12.24 -11.36 -1.19
N ALA A 53 -11.02 -11.91 -1.12
CA ALA A 53 -9.90 -11.31 -0.39
C ALA A 53 -9.48 -9.96 -0.99
N ALA A 54 -9.30 -9.90 -2.31
CA ALA A 54 -8.89 -8.69 -3.00
C ALA A 54 -9.96 -7.60 -2.96
N MET A 55 -11.22 -7.93 -3.26
CA MET A 55 -12.32 -6.95 -3.23
C MET A 55 -12.55 -6.39 -1.82
N GLY A 56 -12.38 -7.22 -0.78
CA GLY A 56 -12.47 -6.75 0.60
C GLY A 56 -11.36 -5.75 0.98
N ILE A 57 -10.19 -5.82 0.34
CA ILE A 57 -9.11 -4.85 0.57
C ILE A 57 -9.34 -3.58 -0.24
N VAL A 58 -9.72 -3.71 -1.52
CA VAL A 58 -10.04 -2.55 -2.36
C VAL A 58 -11.10 -1.69 -1.68
N ARG A 59 -12.20 -2.30 -1.21
CA ARG A 59 -13.25 -1.60 -0.48
C ARG A 59 -12.74 -0.93 0.79
N HIS A 60 -11.96 -1.64 1.60
CA HIS A 60 -11.41 -1.09 2.84
C HIS A 60 -10.49 0.12 2.60
N VAL A 61 -9.66 0.07 1.56
CA VAL A 61 -8.77 1.18 1.18
C VAL A 61 -9.57 2.39 0.70
N MET A 62 -10.61 2.18 -0.11
CA MET A 62 -11.49 3.26 -0.56
C MET A 62 -12.28 3.87 0.60
N GLU A 63 -12.78 3.06 1.55
CA GLU A 63 -13.47 3.53 2.78
C GLU A 63 -12.54 4.38 3.68
N CYS A 64 -11.23 4.15 3.63
CA CYS A 64 -10.24 4.96 4.34
C CYS A 64 -9.86 6.28 3.61
N GLY A 65 -10.52 6.62 2.51
CA GLY A 65 -10.33 7.90 1.81
C GLY A 65 -9.23 7.91 0.75
N ALA A 66 -8.80 6.75 0.25
CA ALA A 66 -7.93 6.70 -0.91
C ALA A 66 -8.65 7.23 -2.18
N LYS A 67 -7.91 7.88 -3.08
CA LYS A 67 -8.44 8.30 -4.39
C LYS A 67 -8.67 7.11 -5.33
N GLY A 68 -7.85 6.07 -5.18
CA GLY A 68 -8.01 4.82 -5.91
C GLY A 68 -7.10 3.71 -5.42
N CYS A 69 -7.40 2.50 -5.83
CA CYS A 69 -6.68 1.29 -5.43
C CYS A 69 -6.60 0.30 -6.59
N GLU A 70 -5.44 -0.31 -6.78
CA GLU A 70 -5.21 -1.40 -7.73
C GLU A 70 -4.53 -2.57 -7.02
N VAL A 71 -5.21 -3.71 -7.00
CA VAL A 71 -4.69 -4.97 -6.43
C VAL A 71 -4.50 -5.97 -7.56
N THR A 72 -3.26 -6.39 -7.77
CA THR A 72 -2.89 -7.42 -8.74
C THR A 72 -2.46 -8.69 -8.01
N VAL A 73 -3.11 -9.81 -8.30
CA VAL A 73 -2.73 -11.15 -7.81
C VAL A 73 -2.32 -11.99 -9.00
N GLY A 74 -1.08 -12.47 -9.00
CA GLY A 74 -0.50 -13.25 -10.11
C GLY A 74 0.10 -14.57 -9.65
N GLY A 75 -0.17 -15.63 -10.38
CA GLY A 75 0.42 -16.96 -10.10
C GLY A 75 -0.52 -18.10 -10.47
N LYS A 76 -0.33 -19.26 -9.84
CA LYS A 76 -1.18 -20.44 -10.01
C LYS A 76 -2.48 -20.29 -9.21
N ILE A 77 -3.49 -19.62 -9.78
CA ILE A 77 -4.75 -19.31 -9.07
C ILE A 77 -5.77 -20.45 -9.17
N LYS A 78 -6.15 -20.84 -10.41
CA LYS A 78 -7.18 -21.86 -10.66
C LYS A 78 -6.64 -23.13 -11.30
N GLY A 79 -5.49 -23.06 -11.95
CA GLY A 79 -4.89 -24.18 -12.68
C GLY A 79 -3.37 -24.12 -12.67
N GLN A 80 -2.74 -25.04 -13.43
CA GLN A 80 -1.28 -25.16 -13.48
C GLN A 80 -0.59 -23.99 -14.19
N ARG A 81 -1.29 -23.33 -15.13
CA ARG A 81 -0.79 -22.14 -15.82
C ARG A 81 -0.98 -20.90 -14.94
N ALA A 82 0.01 -20.01 -14.98
CA ALA A 82 -0.06 -18.73 -14.29
C ALA A 82 -1.16 -17.85 -14.89
N LYS A 83 -1.93 -17.19 -14.03
CA LYS A 83 -2.91 -16.17 -14.41
C LYS A 83 -2.72 -14.94 -13.51
N SER A 84 -2.88 -13.76 -14.11
CA SER A 84 -2.91 -12.49 -13.38
C SER A 84 -4.35 -12.00 -13.30
N MET A 85 -4.80 -11.66 -12.10
CA MET A 85 -6.09 -11.04 -11.84
C MET A 85 -5.84 -9.65 -11.27
N THR A 86 -6.37 -8.64 -11.94
CA THR A 86 -6.27 -7.25 -11.49
C THR A 86 -7.65 -6.78 -11.04
N PHE A 87 -7.69 -6.15 -9.88
CA PHE A 87 -8.88 -5.54 -9.29
C PHE A 87 -8.57 -4.07 -9.12
N ARG A 88 -9.42 -3.20 -9.65
CA ARG A 88 -9.20 -1.74 -9.66
C ARG A 88 -10.48 -1.05 -9.22
N ASP A 89 -10.32 0.02 -8.47
CA ASP A 89 -11.39 0.94 -8.10
C ASP A 89 -10.83 2.36 -7.93
N GLY A 90 -11.64 3.37 -8.22
CA GLY A 90 -11.25 4.78 -8.16
C GLY A 90 -10.24 5.24 -9.23
N TYR A 91 -9.52 6.31 -8.90
CA TYR A 91 -8.58 7.00 -9.79
C TYR A 91 -7.14 6.54 -9.56
N MET A 92 -6.41 6.22 -10.64
CA MET A 92 -5.04 5.71 -10.56
C MET A 92 -4.17 6.29 -11.69
N ILE A 93 -3.15 7.05 -11.31
CA ILE A 93 -2.11 7.54 -12.22
C ILE A 93 -1.08 6.42 -12.45
N LYS A 94 -0.57 6.28 -13.68
CA LYS A 94 0.39 5.23 -14.06
C LYS A 94 1.75 5.74 -14.51
N SER A 95 1.85 7.00 -14.91
CA SER A 95 3.03 7.62 -15.53
C SER A 95 3.41 8.93 -14.85
N GLY A 96 4.63 9.41 -15.14
CA GLY A 96 5.13 10.69 -14.65
C GLY A 96 5.71 10.66 -13.22
N THR A 97 6.23 11.80 -12.79
CA THR A 97 6.77 11.99 -11.42
C THR A 97 5.66 11.89 -10.37
N THR A 98 4.46 12.34 -10.73
CA THR A 98 3.24 12.24 -9.93
C THR A 98 2.94 10.82 -9.47
N HIS A 99 3.20 9.79 -10.30
CA HIS A 99 3.06 8.39 -9.86
C HIS A 99 3.95 8.08 -8.66
N LYS A 100 5.20 8.58 -8.61
CA LYS A 100 6.13 8.29 -7.51
C LYS A 100 5.76 8.99 -6.21
N ASN A 101 5.12 10.15 -6.31
CA ASN A 101 4.77 10.96 -5.15
C ASN A 101 3.39 10.61 -4.56
N PHE A 102 2.43 10.19 -5.40
CA PHE A 102 1.05 9.93 -4.98
C PHE A 102 0.68 8.44 -4.89
N VAL A 103 1.44 7.53 -5.50
CA VAL A 103 1.12 6.10 -5.49
C VAL A 103 2.09 5.36 -4.57
N ASP A 104 1.56 4.84 -3.46
CA ASP A 104 2.26 3.85 -2.65
C ASP A 104 2.03 2.46 -3.23
N ALA A 105 3.11 1.69 -3.40
CA ALA A 105 3.08 0.38 -4.03
C ALA A 105 3.89 -0.64 -3.23
N ALA A 106 3.27 -1.77 -2.93
CA ALA A 106 3.92 -2.87 -2.22
C ALA A 106 3.67 -4.22 -2.91
N THR A 107 4.70 -5.06 -2.90
CA THR A 107 4.63 -6.45 -3.36
C THR A 107 4.92 -7.42 -2.23
N ARG A 108 4.21 -8.55 -2.21
CA ARG A 108 4.44 -9.65 -1.27
C ARG A 108 4.29 -10.99 -1.97
N HIS A 109 5.05 -11.97 -1.49
CA HIS A 109 4.98 -13.35 -1.94
C HIS A 109 4.18 -14.18 -0.94
N CYS A 110 3.25 -14.98 -1.46
CA CYS A 110 2.39 -15.88 -0.68
C CYS A 110 2.77 -17.31 -1.05
N HIS A 111 3.30 -18.07 -0.09
CA HIS A 111 3.65 -19.47 -0.29
C HIS A 111 2.45 -20.35 0.06
N LEU A 112 1.83 -20.93 -0.95
CA LEU A 112 0.73 -21.90 -0.82
C LEU A 112 1.24 -23.29 -1.16
N ARG A 113 0.48 -24.33 -0.81
CA ARG A 113 0.84 -25.72 -1.10
C ARG A 113 1.09 -25.98 -2.61
N ALA A 114 0.35 -25.30 -3.49
CA ALA A 114 0.47 -25.45 -4.94
C ALA A 114 1.67 -24.68 -5.55
N GLY A 115 2.31 -23.80 -4.77
CA GLY A 115 3.41 -22.93 -5.20
C GLY A 115 3.26 -21.50 -4.67
N THR A 116 4.02 -20.58 -5.25
CA THR A 116 4.03 -19.18 -4.82
C THR A 116 3.10 -18.31 -5.67
N ILE A 117 2.29 -17.48 -5.01
CA ILE A 117 1.49 -16.43 -5.64
C ILE A 117 2.10 -15.07 -5.29
N GLY A 118 2.23 -14.20 -6.28
CA GLY A 118 2.62 -12.80 -6.12
C GLY A 118 1.41 -11.91 -5.92
N VAL A 119 1.49 -11.03 -4.93
CA VAL A 119 0.48 -10.01 -4.66
C VAL A 119 1.14 -8.65 -4.80
N LYS A 120 0.49 -7.72 -5.51
CA LYS A 120 0.89 -6.33 -5.65
C LYS A 120 -0.30 -5.44 -5.32
N VAL A 121 -0.12 -4.52 -4.39
CA VAL A 121 -1.13 -3.51 -4.03
C VAL A 121 -0.54 -2.15 -4.40
N LYS A 122 -1.33 -1.33 -5.09
CA LYS A 122 -1.04 0.07 -5.39
C LYS A 122 -2.19 0.90 -4.84
N ILE A 123 -1.88 1.91 -4.04
CA ILE A 123 -2.85 2.82 -3.45
C ILE A 123 -2.51 4.22 -3.94
N MET A 124 -3.47 4.89 -4.54
CA MET A 124 -3.35 6.31 -4.86
C MET A 124 -3.84 7.12 -3.66
N LEU A 125 -2.89 7.81 -3.04
CA LEU A 125 -3.12 8.60 -1.85
C LEU A 125 -3.88 9.89 -2.20
N PRO A 126 -4.71 10.41 -1.28
CA PRO A 126 -5.37 11.69 -1.47
C PRO A 126 -4.38 12.85 -1.51
N THR A 127 -3.31 12.77 -0.72
CA THR A 127 -2.25 13.76 -0.54
C THR A 127 -0.89 13.16 -0.92
N SER A 128 0.09 13.98 -1.30
CA SER A 128 1.44 13.51 -1.66
C SER A 128 2.16 12.90 -0.44
N MET A 129 2.97 11.87 -0.68
CA MET A 129 3.79 11.22 0.36
C MET A 129 4.90 12.12 0.91
N LYS A 130 5.31 13.15 0.16
CA LYS A 130 6.42 14.04 0.52
C LYS A 130 5.99 15.27 1.35
N GLY A 131 4.69 15.51 1.48
CA GLY A 131 4.11 16.68 2.16
C GLY A 131 2.80 17.14 1.50
N GLU A 132 2.08 18.03 2.16
CA GLU A 132 0.73 18.47 1.75
C GLU A 132 0.72 19.45 0.55
N ASP A 133 1.89 20.00 0.19
CA ASP A 133 1.97 21.13 -0.76
C ASP A 133 1.98 20.72 -2.24
N GLU A 134 2.24 19.44 -2.55
CA GLU A 134 2.26 18.98 -3.94
C GLU A 134 0.84 18.64 -4.40
N ILE A 135 0.30 19.46 -5.29
CA ILE A 135 -0.95 19.20 -6.00
C ILE A 135 -0.65 18.46 -7.30
N LEU A 136 -1.64 17.73 -7.83
CA LEU A 136 -1.55 17.15 -9.17
C LEU A 136 -1.34 18.27 -10.21
N PRO A 137 -0.42 18.12 -11.18
CA PRO A 137 -0.10 19.17 -12.15
C PRO A 137 -1.30 19.58 -13.02
N ASP A 138 -2.26 18.66 -13.19
CA ASP A 138 -3.45 18.87 -14.02
C ASP A 138 -4.61 19.52 -13.23
N VAL A 139 -4.49 19.64 -11.90
CA VAL A 139 -5.56 20.18 -11.05
C VAL A 139 -5.28 21.65 -10.78
N ILE A 140 -6.07 22.51 -11.44
CA ILE A 140 -6.00 23.97 -11.31
C ILE A 140 -7.26 24.43 -10.56
N THR A 141 -7.08 25.05 -9.39
CA THR A 141 -8.16 25.67 -8.62
C THR A 141 -8.26 27.15 -8.97
N VAL A 142 -9.32 27.55 -9.68
CA VAL A 142 -9.61 28.96 -9.97
C VAL A 142 -10.34 29.54 -8.76
N ILE A 143 -9.79 30.60 -8.16
CA ILE A 143 -10.36 31.27 -7.01
C ILE A 143 -11.31 32.36 -7.52
N GLU A 144 -12.59 32.27 -7.15
CA GLU A 144 -13.56 33.32 -7.49
C GLU A 144 -13.23 34.63 -6.77
N PRO A 145 -13.44 35.79 -7.43
CA PRO A 145 -13.18 37.08 -6.81
C PRO A 145 -14.09 37.27 -5.59
N LYS A 146 -13.54 37.85 -4.52
CA LYS A 146 -14.34 38.21 -3.34
C LYS A 146 -15.35 39.29 -3.74
N GLU A 147 -16.58 39.15 -3.25
CA GLU A 147 -17.61 40.17 -3.44
C GLU A 147 -17.13 41.51 -2.87
N ALA A 148 -17.17 42.56 -3.69
CA ALA A 148 -16.87 43.90 -3.25
C ALA A 148 -18.03 44.38 -2.37
N VAL A 149 -17.77 44.57 -1.07
CA VAL A 149 -18.70 45.24 -0.17
C VAL A 149 -18.82 46.69 -0.64
N ALA A 150 -20.01 47.06 -1.11
CA ALA A 150 -20.37 48.43 -1.46
C ALA A 150 -20.76 49.23 -0.20
#